data_AF-S9VW35-F1
#
_entry.id   AF-S9VW35-F1
#
_cell.length_a   1.000
_cell.length_b   1.000
_cell.length_c   1.000
_cell.angle_alpha   90.00
_cell.angle_beta   90.00
_cell.angle_gamma   90.00
#
_symmetry.space_group_name_H-M   'P 1'
#
loop_
_entity.id
_entity.type
_entity.pdbx_description
1 polymer ?
#
loop_
_entity_poly.entity_id
_entity_poly.type
_entity_poly.pdbx_seq_one_letter_code
_entity_poly.pdbx_strand_id
1 'polypeptide(L)'
;MRLTTDHIRQAPQFTNTMLQREIDLRGMRISSLDENVLVRLDNSFDVINLTSNALVTLDYFPAENDASPFVTGKGLMSRIETVIVHRNQLRRVSVQTCVLRLPSVKQFLADDNNFRSLEDIVFLRHWPRLEVVSLEQNPLCANSGSTDLSKLRAFIAFLCPKVKLINYERVTKQDLELRDQHRVEFNALVDLRSKDTPATTEKGEKQRKRGRHNRKDVSPEKRQKNDISVSKEDFQSRLEYIEKRMEDANISTEEFDALEKEMSYIIEQQSSN
;
A
#
# COMPACT_ATOMS: atom_id res chain seq x y z
N MET A 1 -10.37 -9.19 -11.71
CA MET A 1 -9.15 -9.79 -12.29
C MET A 1 -7.94 -9.24 -11.55
N ARG A 2 -6.93 -10.05 -11.24
CA ARG A 2 -5.70 -9.53 -10.60
C ARG A 2 -4.77 -8.98 -11.67
N LEU A 3 -4.17 -7.80 -11.46
CA LEU A 3 -3.14 -7.31 -12.37
C LEU A 3 -1.93 -8.24 -12.24
N THR A 4 -1.52 -8.88 -13.33
CA THR A 4 -0.34 -9.76 -13.36
C THR A 4 0.74 -9.14 -14.23
N THR A 5 1.93 -9.73 -14.22
CA THR A 5 3.07 -9.21 -14.97
C THR A 5 2.89 -9.34 -16.48
N ASP A 6 2.09 -10.30 -16.94
CA ASP A 6 1.80 -10.47 -18.36
C ASP A 6 0.88 -9.34 -18.86
N HIS A 7 -0.04 -8.88 -18.01
CA HIS A 7 -0.85 -7.71 -18.30
C HIS A 7 0.01 -6.45 -18.51
N ILE A 8 1.06 -6.24 -17.70
CA ILE A 8 2.01 -5.13 -17.89
C ILE A 8 2.78 -5.25 -19.21
N ARG A 9 3.24 -6.46 -19.55
CA ARG A 9 4.00 -6.69 -20.79
C ARG A 9 3.16 -6.43 -22.04
N GLN A 10 1.87 -6.73 -21.97
CA GLN A 10 0.93 -6.56 -23.08
C GLN A 10 0.29 -5.16 -23.12
N ALA A 11 0.35 -4.42 -22.01
CA ALA A 11 -0.19 -3.07 -21.92
C ALA A 11 0.52 -2.12 -22.91
N PRO A 12 -0.22 -1.21 -23.57
CA PRO A 12 0.38 -0.17 -24.38
C PRO A 12 1.32 0.71 -23.54
N GLN A 13 2.51 0.94 -24.09
CA GLN A 13 3.55 1.77 -23.48
C GLN A 13 3.99 2.80 -24.52
N PHE A 14 3.85 4.08 -24.20
CA PHE A 14 4.15 5.15 -25.16
C PHE A 14 4.59 6.42 -24.45
N THR A 15 5.11 7.37 -25.21
CA THR A 15 5.33 8.74 -24.74
C THR A 15 4.06 9.54 -24.99
N ASN A 16 3.46 10.08 -23.94
CA ASN A 16 2.22 10.84 -24.05
C ASN A 16 2.46 12.25 -24.61
N THR A 17 1.37 13.02 -24.78
CA THR A 17 1.41 14.38 -25.33
C THR A 17 2.17 15.38 -24.47
N MET A 18 2.44 15.04 -23.21
CA MET A 18 3.24 15.83 -22.27
C MET A 18 4.71 15.39 -22.23
N LEU A 19 5.14 14.56 -23.19
CA LEU A 19 6.49 14.00 -23.30
C LEU A 19 6.89 13.10 -22.11
N GLN A 20 5.91 12.51 -21.43
CA GLN A 20 6.11 11.61 -20.30
C GLN A 20 5.89 10.16 -20.75
N ARG A 21 6.66 9.22 -20.21
CA ARG A 21 6.49 7.79 -20.51
C ARG A 21 5.30 7.25 -19.71
N GLU A 22 4.24 6.84 -20.41
CA GLU A 22 2.98 6.38 -19.85
C GLU A 22 2.79 4.88 -20.10
N ILE A 23 2.31 4.18 -19.07
CA ILE A 23 1.76 2.83 -19.20
C ILE A 23 0.24 2.88 -19.11
N ASP A 24 -0.41 2.30 -20.12
CA ASP A 24 -1.87 2.29 -20.25
C ASP A 24 -2.46 0.95 -19.79
N LEU A 25 -3.07 0.95 -18.60
CA LEU A 25 -3.74 -0.21 -18.01
C LEU A 25 -5.27 -0.03 -18.01
N ARG A 26 -5.80 0.73 -18.97
CA ARG A 26 -7.23 1.06 -19.04
C ARG A 26 -8.10 -0.14 -19.39
N GLY A 27 -9.29 -0.20 -18.77
CA GLY A 27 -10.36 -1.12 -19.19
C GLY A 27 -10.09 -2.61 -18.95
N MET A 28 -9.03 -2.95 -18.21
CA MET A 28 -8.60 -4.34 -18.01
C MET A 28 -9.45 -5.09 -16.96
N ARG A 29 -10.42 -4.44 -16.31
CA ARG A 29 -11.24 -5.02 -15.22
C ARG A 29 -10.39 -5.51 -14.03
N ILE A 30 -9.31 -4.80 -13.76
CA ILE A 30 -8.43 -5.07 -12.62
C ILE A 30 -9.20 -4.78 -11.33
N SER A 31 -9.31 -5.77 -10.44
CA SER A 31 -9.97 -5.66 -9.14
C SER A 31 -8.99 -5.51 -7.99
N SER A 32 -7.77 -6.04 -8.16
CA SER A 32 -6.69 -5.99 -7.19
C SER A 32 -5.34 -5.93 -7.92
N LEU A 33 -4.40 -5.19 -7.34
CA LEU A 33 -3.00 -5.18 -7.75
C LEU A 33 -2.30 -6.38 -7.10
N ASP A 34 -1.44 -7.08 -7.86
CA ASP A 34 -0.58 -8.12 -7.30
C ASP A 34 0.69 -7.50 -6.72
N GLU A 35 1.29 -8.20 -5.76
CA GLU A 35 2.60 -7.87 -5.22
C GLU A 35 3.64 -7.97 -6.34
N ASN A 36 4.59 -7.04 -6.36
CA ASN A 36 5.72 -7.01 -7.29
C ASN A 36 5.42 -6.78 -8.78
N VAL A 37 4.17 -6.66 -9.17
CA VAL A 37 3.79 -6.37 -10.55
C VAL A 37 4.32 -4.99 -10.96
N LEU A 38 4.24 -4.02 -10.07
CA LEU A 38 4.81 -2.69 -10.31
C LEU A 38 6.34 -2.63 -10.11
N VAL A 39 6.97 -3.59 -9.42
CA VAL A 39 8.45 -3.69 -9.36
C VAL A 39 9.03 -3.86 -10.75
N ARG A 40 8.37 -4.68 -11.58
CA ARG A 40 8.82 -4.93 -12.97
C ARG A 40 8.70 -3.71 -13.88
N LEU A 41 8.09 -2.62 -13.40
CA LEU A 41 8.14 -1.34 -14.11
C LEU A 41 9.52 -0.67 -14.01
N ASP A 42 10.43 -1.17 -13.16
CA ASP A 42 11.84 -0.74 -12.99
C ASP A 42 12.00 0.78 -13.05
N ASN A 43 11.11 1.48 -12.34
CA ASN A 43 11.09 2.94 -12.29
C ASN A 43 11.17 3.61 -13.68
N SER A 44 10.55 3.01 -14.69
CA SER A 44 10.77 3.36 -16.10
C SER A 44 9.65 4.21 -16.71
N PHE A 45 8.57 4.45 -15.94
CA PHE A 45 7.41 5.24 -16.34
C PHE A 45 7.24 6.46 -15.44
N ASP A 46 6.76 7.53 -16.04
CA ASP A 46 6.43 8.80 -15.38
C ASP A 46 4.93 8.85 -15.04
N VAL A 47 4.09 8.17 -15.83
CA VAL A 47 2.62 8.15 -15.68
C VAL A 47 2.10 6.72 -15.62
N ILE A 48 1.23 6.43 -14.65
CA ILE A 48 0.45 5.19 -14.59
C ILE A 48 -1.03 5.51 -14.82
N ASN A 49 -1.63 4.87 -15.82
CA ASN A 49 -3.04 5.05 -16.15
C ASN A 49 -3.85 3.78 -15.84
N LEU A 50 -4.63 3.83 -14.76
CA LEU A 50 -5.48 2.75 -14.26
C LEU A 50 -6.98 3.04 -14.49
N THR A 51 -7.32 3.93 -15.42
CA THR A 51 -8.71 4.36 -15.64
C THR A 51 -9.64 3.19 -16.06
N SER A 52 -10.90 3.24 -15.60
CA SER A 52 -11.95 2.27 -15.97
C SER A 52 -11.61 0.83 -15.59
N ASN A 53 -11.18 0.65 -14.34
CA ASN A 53 -10.98 -0.66 -13.72
C ASN A 53 -11.99 -0.86 -12.58
N ALA A 54 -11.85 -1.95 -11.82
CA ALA A 54 -12.72 -2.29 -10.69
C ALA A 54 -11.94 -2.27 -9.36
N LEU A 55 -10.94 -1.39 -9.24
CA LEU A 55 -10.10 -1.30 -8.05
C LEU A 55 -10.92 -0.79 -6.88
N VAL A 56 -10.95 -1.55 -5.79
CA VAL A 56 -11.62 -1.18 -4.53
C VAL A 56 -10.65 -0.50 -3.56
N THR A 57 -9.40 -0.95 -3.58
CA THR A 57 -8.31 -0.43 -2.76
C THR A 57 -7.07 -0.26 -3.63
N LEU A 58 -6.38 0.86 -3.47
CA LEU A 58 -5.08 1.10 -4.13
C LEU A 58 -3.96 0.71 -3.15
N ASP A 59 -3.31 -0.41 -3.41
CA ASP A 59 -2.37 -1.10 -2.52
C ASP A 59 -1.33 -1.86 -3.40
N TYR A 60 -0.30 -2.45 -2.80
CA TYR A 60 0.67 -3.41 -3.40
C TYR A 60 1.75 -2.82 -4.32
N PHE A 61 2.33 -1.70 -3.92
CA PHE A 61 3.68 -1.33 -4.34
C PHE A 61 4.66 -2.02 -3.37
N PRO A 62 5.72 -2.65 -3.89
CA PRO A 62 6.56 -3.64 -3.19
C PRO A 62 7.08 -3.16 -1.83
N ALA A 63 7.11 -4.08 -0.86
CA ALA A 63 7.77 -3.87 0.43
C ALA A 63 9.30 -4.01 0.29
N GLU A 64 10.07 -3.34 1.17
CA GLU A 64 11.56 -3.41 1.17
C GLU A 64 12.10 -4.79 1.56
N ASN A 65 11.26 -5.67 2.13
CA ASN A 65 11.69 -6.94 2.71
C ASN A 65 11.40 -8.15 1.83
N ASP A 66 10.98 -7.95 0.59
CA ASP A 66 10.87 -9.07 -0.33
C ASP A 66 12.29 -9.48 -0.73
N ALA A 67 12.80 -10.53 -0.08
CA ALA A 67 14.14 -11.12 -0.23
C ALA A 67 14.36 -11.74 -1.63
N SER A 68 13.73 -11.18 -2.65
CA SER A 68 13.96 -11.54 -4.03
C SER A 68 15.34 -11.03 -4.44
N PRO A 69 16.28 -11.92 -4.80
CA PRO A 69 17.66 -11.55 -5.14
C PRO A 69 17.77 -10.75 -6.45
N PHE A 70 16.64 -10.43 -7.09
CA PHE A 70 16.56 -9.67 -8.34
C PHE A 70 16.13 -8.20 -8.16
N VAL A 71 15.81 -7.74 -6.94
CA VAL A 71 15.45 -6.35 -6.67
C VAL A 71 16.63 -5.64 -6.00
N THR A 72 17.69 -5.42 -6.77
CA THR A 72 18.84 -4.61 -6.37
C THR A 72 18.49 -3.12 -6.45
N GLY A 73 17.82 -2.62 -5.41
CA GLY A 73 17.55 -1.19 -5.26
C GLY A 73 16.18 -0.91 -4.66
N LYS A 74 16.17 -0.61 -3.36
CA LYS A 74 15.21 0.26 -2.65
C LYS A 74 13.85 0.39 -3.37
N GLY A 75 12.88 -0.47 -3.05
CA GLY A 75 11.55 -0.58 -3.70
C GLY A 75 10.65 0.67 -3.62
N LEU A 76 11.13 1.80 -4.13
CA LEU A 76 10.45 3.07 -4.30
C LEU A 76 10.44 3.39 -5.79
N MET A 77 9.27 3.70 -6.33
CA MET A 77 9.15 4.18 -7.71
C MET A 77 9.20 5.70 -7.71
N SER A 78 10.42 6.22 -7.72
CA SER A 78 10.72 7.65 -7.66
C SER A 78 10.48 8.42 -8.96
N ARG A 79 10.23 7.74 -10.07
CA ARG A 79 9.99 8.33 -11.39
C ARG A 79 8.51 8.63 -11.64
N ILE A 80 7.60 7.87 -11.02
CA ILE A 80 6.17 8.10 -11.20
C ILE A 80 5.79 9.45 -10.61
N GLU A 81 5.35 10.35 -11.48
CA GLU A 81 4.90 11.70 -11.12
C GLU A 81 3.38 11.81 -11.17
N THR A 82 2.73 11.06 -12.05
CA THR A 82 1.28 11.14 -12.28
C THR A 82 0.63 9.78 -12.12
N VAL A 83 -0.41 9.73 -11.27
CA VAL A 83 -1.23 8.53 -11.05
C VAL A 83 -2.67 8.86 -11.42
N ILE A 84 -3.16 8.19 -12.47
CA ILE A 84 -4.51 8.36 -13.00
C ILE A 84 -5.34 7.13 -12.66
N VAL A 85 -6.41 7.31 -11.88
CA VAL A 85 -7.25 6.23 -11.36
C VAL A 85 -8.74 6.55 -11.48
N HIS A 86 -9.12 7.22 -12.57
CA HIS A 86 -10.53 7.56 -12.83
C HIS A 86 -11.43 6.32 -13.00
N ARG A 87 -12.73 6.47 -12.70
CA ARG A 87 -13.76 5.45 -12.97
C ARG A 87 -13.40 4.09 -12.38
N ASN A 88 -13.11 4.08 -11.08
CA ASN A 88 -12.83 2.88 -10.31
C ASN A 88 -13.83 2.81 -9.14
N GLN A 89 -13.62 1.88 -8.20
CA GLN A 89 -14.45 1.75 -7.00
C GLN A 89 -13.63 2.04 -5.73
N LEU A 90 -12.64 2.93 -5.84
CA LEU A 90 -11.71 3.18 -4.75
C LEU A 90 -12.46 3.72 -3.53
N ARG A 91 -12.24 3.05 -2.40
CA ARG A 91 -12.70 3.49 -1.07
C ARG A 91 -11.53 3.84 -0.16
N ARG A 92 -10.37 3.24 -0.41
CA ARG A 92 -9.17 3.40 0.43
C ARG A 92 -7.92 3.32 -0.42
N VAL A 93 -6.94 4.13 -0.06
CA VAL A 93 -5.57 4.04 -0.55
C VAL A 93 -4.66 3.67 0.61
N SER A 94 -3.81 2.67 0.42
CA SER A 94 -2.91 2.20 1.46
C SER A 94 -1.69 3.10 1.57
N VAL A 95 -1.42 3.62 2.77
CA VAL A 95 -0.27 4.50 2.99
C VAL A 95 1.05 3.73 2.87
N GLN A 96 1.13 2.56 3.52
CA GLN A 96 2.36 1.77 3.64
C GLN A 96 2.85 1.23 2.30
N THR A 97 1.91 0.73 1.52
CA THR A 97 2.18 -0.03 0.30
C THR A 97 1.87 0.75 -0.96
N CYS A 98 1.32 1.96 -0.92
CA CYS A 98 1.14 2.77 -2.13
C CYS A 98 1.78 4.15 -1.96
N VAL A 99 1.32 4.92 -0.98
CA VAL A 99 1.68 6.33 -0.86
C VAL A 99 3.17 6.52 -0.56
N LEU A 100 3.70 5.80 0.43
CA LEU A 100 5.12 5.86 0.80
C LEU A 100 6.06 5.33 -0.31
N ARG A 101 5.53 4.51 -1.21
CA ARG A 101 6.28 3.90 -2.32
C ARG A 101 6.36 4.79 -3.55
N LEU A 102 5.56 5.85 -3.56
CA LEU A 102 5.42 6.83 -4.64
C LEU A 102 5.78 8.24 -4.16
N PRO A 103 7.04 8.49 -3.71
CA PRO A 103 7.41 9.76 -3.08
C PRO A 103 7.40 10.97 -4.03
N SER A 104 7.48 10.72 -5.34
CA SER A 104 7.61 11.75 -6.37
C SER A 104 6.29 12.16 -7.01
N VAL A 105 5.16 11.63 -6.54
CA VAL A 105 3.84 11.97 -7.12
C VAL A 105 3.55 13.45 -6.98
N LYS A 106 3.29 14.08 -8.12
CA LYS A 106 2.86 15.47 -8.29
C LYS A 106 1.38 15.56 -8.65
N GLN A 107 0.82 14.54 -9.30
CA GLN A 107 -0.55 14.57 -9.80
C GLN A 107 -1.28 13.28 -9.40
N PHE A 108 -2.39 13.43 -8.69
CA PHE A 108 -3.28 12.33 -8.32
C PHE A 108 -4.69 12.62 -8.84
N LEU A 109 -5.12 11.86 -9.84
CA LEU A 109 -6.39 12.06 -10.52
C LEU A 109 -7.30 10.86 -10.28
N ALA A 110 -8.35 11.02 -9.48
CA ALA A 110 -9.21 9.93 -9.03
C ALA A 110 -10.71 10.30 -9.09
N ASP A 111 -11.12 10.96 -10.17
CA ASP A 111 -12.53 11.25 -10.46
C ASP A 111 -13.36 9.97 -10.65
N ASP A 112 -14.64 10.03 -10.29
CA ASP A 112 -15.59 8.92 -10.37
C ASP A 112 -15.09 7.67 -9.63
N ASN A 113 -14.98 7.82 -8.32
CA ASN A 113 -14.63 6.77 -7.35
C ASN A 113 -15.64 6.78 -6.18
N ASN A 114 -15.36 6.06 -5.10
CA ASN A 114 -16.29 5.89 -3.98
C ASN A 114 -15.69 6.36 -2.64
N PHE A 115 -14.91 7.44 -2.68
CA PHE A 115 -14.46 8.13 -1.46
C PHE A 115 -15.65 8.89 -0.84
N ARG A 116 -15.91 8.70 0.46
CA ARG A 116 -17.15 9.18 1.10
C ARG A 116 -16.93 10.23 2.19
N SER A 117 -15.81 10.16 2.90
CA SER A 117 -15.50 11.06 4.00
C SER A 117 -14.15 11.75 3.80
N LEU A 118 -13.92 12.85 4.52
CA LEU A 118 -12.62 13.53 4.55
C LEU A 118 -11.51 12.62 5.11
N GLU A 119 -11.86 11.69 6.00
CA GLU A 119 -10.89 10.74 6.56
C GLU A 119 -10.29 9.81 5.50
N ASP A 120 -11.05 9.51 4.45
CA ASP A 120 -10.61 8.60 3.39
C ASP A 120 -9.51 9.21 2.52
N ILE A 121 -9.35 10.54 2.53
CA ILE A 121 -8.34 11.27 1.75
C ILE A 121 -7.14 11.75 2.58
N VAL A 122 -7.09 11.42 3.88
CA VAL A 122 -5.97 11.79 4.78
C VAL A 122 -4.61 11.28 4.26
N PHE A 123 -4.61 10.19 3.50
CA PHE A 123 -3.40 9.62 2.91
C PHE A 123 -2.63 10.60 2.03
N LEU A 124 -3.30 11.59 1.43
CA LEU A 124 -2.69 12.60 0.56
C LEU A 124 -1.58 13.40 1.27
N ARG A 125 -1.65 13.54 2.60
CA ARG A 125 -0.62 14.22 3.42
C ARG A 125 0.78 13.63 3.24
N HIS A 126 0.88 12.34 2.91
CA HIS A 126 2.16 11.66 2.77
C HIS A 126 2.82 11.87 1.41
N TRP A 127 2.19 12.59 0.47
CA TRP A 127 2.81 13.03 -0.79
C TRP A 127 3.32 14.48 -0.70
N PRO A 128 4.61 14.71 -0.38
CA PRO A 128 5.15 16.05 -0.12
C PRO A 128 5.34 16.92 -1.37
N ARG A 129 5.11 16.34 -2.56
CA ARG A 129 5.28 16.97 -3.87
C ARG A 129 3.96 17.10 -4.64
N LEU A 130 2.83 16.74 -4.02
CA LEU A 130 1.53 16.78 -4.68
C LEU A 130 1.13 18.22 -5.03
N GLU A 131 0.89 18.47 -6.31
CA GLU A 131 0.53 19.77 -6.88
C GLU A 131 -0.89 19.78 -7.46
N VAL A 132 -1.37 18.65 -7.99
CA VAL A 132 -2.67 18.53 -8.64
C VAL A 132 -3.44 17.36 -8.04
N VAL A 133 -4.66 17.63 -7.58
CA VAL A 133 -5.59 16.64 -7.07
C VAL A 133 -6.92 16.78 -7.78
N SER A 134 -7.49 15.68 -8.25
CA SER A 134 -8.84 15.64 -8.78
C SER A 134 -9.63 14.49 -8.15
N LEU A 135 -10.79 14.80 -7.58
CA LEU A 135 -11.68 13.89 -6.87
C LEU A 135 -13.14 14.10 -7.29
N GLU A 136 -13.39 14.65 -8.47
CA GLU A 136 -14.75 14.95 -8.93
C GLU A 136 -15.62 13.68 -8.98
N GLN A 137 -16.93 13.85 -8.88
CA GLN A 137 -17.91 12.75 -8.96
C GLN A 137 -17.74 11.65 -7.90
N ASN A 138 -16.98 11.92 -6.83
CA ASN A 138 -16.99 11.08 -5.64
C ASN A 138 -18.14 11.50 -4.71
N PRO A 139 -18.70 10.58 -3.90
CA PRO A 139 -19.72 10.92 -2.90
C PRO A 139 -19.30 12.05 -1.95
N LEU A 140 -18.00 12.17 -1.64
CA LEU A 140 -17.46 13.26 -0.83
C LEU A 140 -17.69 14.67 -1.43
N CYS A 141 -17.89 14.77 -2.74
CA CYS A 141 -18.19 16.02 -3.46
C CYS A 141 -19.69 16.27 -3.62
N ALA A 142 -20.53 15.24 -3.41
CA ALA A 142 -21.97 15.29 -3.64
C ALA A 142 -22.78 15.69 -2.39
N ASN A 143 -22.18 15.62 -1.19
CA ASN A 143 -22.83 16.09 0.03
C ASN A 143 -22.91 17.62 0.05
N SER A 144 -24.10 18.10 0.40
CA SER A 144 -24.81 19.19 -0.27
C SER A 144 -24.57 20.59 0.29
N GLY A 145 -24.39 21.59 -0.59
CA GLY A 145 -24.35 23.02 -0.29
C GLY A 145 -22.92 23.57 -0.35
N SER A 146 -22.73 24.80 -0.87
CA SER A 146 -21.39 25.38 -1.16
C SER A 146 -20.42 25.38 0.03
N THR A 147 -20.92 25.14 1.23
CA THR A 147 -20.18 24.95 2.49
C THR A 147 -19.34 23.67 2.51
N ASP A 148 -19.79 22.55 1.95
CA ASP A 148 -19.06 21.26 2.06
C ASP A 148 -17.91 21.14 1.04
N LEU A 149 -18.09 21.66 -0.18
CA LEU A 149 -17.01 21.67 -1.18
C LEU A 149 -15.88 22.64 -0.80
N SER A 150 -16.22 23.81 -0.25
CA SER A 150 -15.23 24.77 0.25
C SER A 150 -14.41 24.17 1.41
N LYS A 151 -15.08 23.41 2.30
CA LYS A 151 -14.42 22.69 3.39
C LYS A 151 -13.51 21.58 2.88
N LEU A 152 -13.94 20.81 1.87
CA LEU A 152 -13.11 19.81 1.20
C LEU A 152 -11.84 20.44 0.61
N ARG A 153 -11.99 21.53 -0.15
CA ARG A 153 -10.85 22.25 -0.76
C ARG A 153 -9.88 22.75 0.30
N ALA A 154 -10.39 23.37 1.36
CA ALA A 154 -9.60 23.80 2.50
C ALA A 154 -8.88 22.63 3.19
N PHE A 155 -9.52 21.47 3.30
CA PHE A 155 -8.93 20.27 3.88
C PHE A 155 -7.80 19.69 3.00
N ILE A 156 -7.97 19.65 1.68
CA ILE A 156 -6.90 19.22 0.77
C ILE A 156 -5.72 20.19 0.82
N ALA A 157 -5.98 21.51 0.88
CA ALA A 157 -4.94 22.52 1.06
C ALA A 157 -4.24 22.43 2.44
N PHE A 158 -4.93 21.93 3.46
CA PHE A 158 -4.34 21.60 4.76
C PHE A 158 -3.40 20.39 4.68
N LEU A 159 -3.83 19.31 4.04
CA LEU A 159 -3.04 18.07 3.91
C LEU A 159 -1.80 18.28 3.02
N CYS A 160 -1.96 19.03 1.92
CA CYS A 160 -0.96 19.18 0.88
C CYS A 160 -0.64 20.67 0.65
N PRO A 161 0.36 21.25 1.36
CA PRO A 161 0.63 22.68 1.29
C PRO A 161 1.16 23.17 -0.07
N LYS A 162 1.60 22.25 -0.95
CA LYS A 162 2.09 22.56 -2.31
C LYS A 162 1.03 22.40 -3.40
N VAL A 163 -0.20 22.06 -3.03
CA VAL A 163 -1.27 21.87 -4.01
C VAL A 163 -1.59 23.21 -4.69
N LYS A 164 -1.64 23.19 -6.02
CA LYS A 164 -1.92 24.35 -6.89
C LYS A 164 -3.31 24.24 -7.51
N LEU A 165 -3.73 23.03 -7.84
CA LEU A 165 -5.01 22.73 -8.49
C LEU A 165 -5.77 21.65 -7.72
N ILE A 166 -7.03 21.93 -7.41
CA ILE A 166 -7.99 21.00 -6.79
C ILE A 166 -9.21 20.96 -7.70
N ASN A 167 -9.58 19.78 -8.19
CA ASN A 167 -10.68 19.58 -9.15
C ASN A 167 -10.58 20.56 -10.33
N TYR A 168 -9.38 20.62 -10.93
CA TYR A 168 -9.04 21.51 -12.05
C TYR A 168 -9.19 23.03 -11.80
N GLU A 169 -9.48 23.45 -10.57
CA GLU A 169 -9.56 24.85 -10.16
C GLU A 169 -8.34 25.26 -9.34
N ARG A 170 -7.87 26.50 -9.51
CA ARG A 170 -6.75 27.04 -8.72
C ARG A 170 -7.15 27.19 -7.25
N VAL A 171 -6.20 26.91 -6.37
CA VAL A 171 -6.35 27.21 -4.94
C VAL A 171 -6.43 28.72 -4.75
N THR A 172 -7.47 29.17 -4.03
CA THR A 172 -7.75 30.58 -3.79
C THR A 172 -7.30 31.00 -2.39
N LYS A 173 -7.28 32.32 -2.13
CA LYS A 173 -7.01 32.83 -0.77
C LYS A 173 -8.10 32.42 0.23
N GLN A 174 -9.35 32.33 -0.22
CA GLN A 174 -10.48 31.90 0.60
C GLN A 174 -10.29 30.45 1.09
N ASP A 175 -9.78 29.56 0.23
CA ASP A 175 -9.46 28.18 0.62
C ASP A 175 -8.41 28.15 1.76
N LEU A 176 -7.40 29.04 1.71
CA LEU A 176 -6.35 29.14 2.71
C LEU A 176 -6.84 29.76 4.04
N GLU A 177 -7.73 30.74 3.97
CA GLU A 177 -8.36 31.32 5.16
C GLU A 177 -9.26 30.30 5.86
N LEU A 178 -10.08 29.57 5.11
CA LEU A 178 -10.89 28.47 5.65
C LEU A 178 -10.04 27.35 6.24
N ARG A 179 -8.91 27.03 5.59
CA ARG A 179 -7.92 26.08 6.12
C ARG A 179 -7.43 26.49 7.51
N ASP A 180 -7.12 27.77 7.69
CA ASP A 180 -6.61 28.28 8.97
C ASP A 180 -7.72 28.37 10.03
N GLN A 181 -8.95 28.70 9.64
CA GLN A 181 -10.13 28.69 10.52
C GLN A 181 -10.44 27.27 11.05
N HIS A 182 -10.40 26.26 10.18
CA HIS A 182 -10.72 24.87 10.52
C HIS A 182 -9.50 24.04 10.97
N ARG A 183 -8.34 24.66 11.18
CA ARG A 183 -7.07 23.97 11.44
C ARG A 183 -7.12 23.02 12.65
N VAL A 184 -7.80 23.42 13.72
CA VAL A 184 -7.92 22.57 14.94
C VAL A 184 -8.76 21.33 14.65
N GLU A 185 -9.89 21.51 13.96
CA GLU A 185 -10.78 20.42 13.53
C GLU A 185 -10.05 19.45 12.60
N PHE A 186 -9.31 19.97 11.63
CA PHE A 186 -8.56 19.17 10.67
C PHE A 186 -7.43 18.37 11.32
N ASN A 187 -6.73 18.93 12.31
CA ASN A 187 -5.75 18.16 13.09
C ASN A 187 -6.42 16.98 13.83
N ALA A 188 -7.58 17.22 14.47
CA ALA A 188 -8.31 16.17 15.17
C ALA A 188 -8.74 15.03 14.23
N LEU A 189 -9.18 15.34 13.00
CA LEU A 189 -9.53 14.33 11.99
C LEU A 189 -8.32 13.47 11.58
N VAL A 190 -7.15 14.10 11.42
CA VAL A 190 -5.93 13.37 11.06
C VAL A 190 -5.44 12.50 12.21
N ASP A 191 -5.55 12.98 13.44
CA ASP A 191 -5.14 12.26 14.66
C ASP A 191 -6.09 11.09 15.00
N LEU A 192 -7.35 11.15 14.59
CA LEU A 192 -8.27 10.03 14.72
C LEU A 192 -7.84 8.86 13.82
N ARG A 193 -7.51 9.16 12.55
CA ARG A 193 -7.14 8.15 11.55
C ARG A 193 -5.77 7.50 11.82
N SER A 194 -4.83 8.22 12.45
CA SER A 194 -3.52 7.67 12.82
C SER A 194 -3.59 6.65 13.94
N LYS A 195 -4.69 6.59 14.71
CA LYS A 195 -4.95 5.56 15.72
C LYS A 195 -5.57 4.28 15.15
N ASP A 196 -6.19 4.37 13.98
CA ASP A 196 -6.89 3.26 13.31
C ASP A 196 -6.03 2.50 12.29
N THR A 197 -4.75 2.86 12.13
CA THR A 197 -3.79 1.93 11.51
C THR A 197 -3.56 0.78 12.49
N PRO A 198 -3.88 -0.47 12.15
CA PRO A 198 -3.55 -1.59 13.03
C PRO A 198 -2.03 -1.64 13.14
N ALA A 199 -1.52 -1.22 14.30
CA ALA A 199 -0.27 -1.74 14.79
C ALA A 199 -0.46 -3.25 14.91
N THR A 200 0.16 -4.01 14.02
CA THR A 200 0.46 -5.42 14.26
C THR A 200 1.39 -5.48 15.46
N THR A 201 0.78 -5.46 16.64
CA THR A 201 1.37 -5.92 17.89
C THR A 201 0.22 -6.57 18.65
N GLU A 202 -0.08 -7.81 18.28
CA GLU A 202 -0.90 -8.68 19.12
C GLU A 202 -0.13 -8.95 20.41
N LYS A 203 -0.32 -8.10 21.42
CA LYS A 203 -0.22 -8.51 22.82
C LYS A 203 -1.63 -8.84 23.28
N GLY A 204 -1.89 -10.14 23.37
CA GLY A 204 -3.17 -10.67 23.81
C GLY A 204 -3.47 -10.29 25.26
N GLU A 205 -4.64 -9.72 25.49
CA GLU A 205 -5.27 -9.75 26.80
C GLU A 205 -6.71 -10.25 26.69
N LYS A 206 -6.96 -11.34 27.41
CA LYS A 206 -8.20 -12.09 27.49
C LYS A 206 -9.26 -11.28 28.24
N GLN A 207 -10.33 -10.85 27.57
CA GLN A 207 -11.56 -10.47 28.25
C GLN A 207 -12.53 -11.66 28.36
N ARG A 208 -12.75 -12.07 29.61
CA ARG A 208 -13.77 -13.02 30.04
C ARG A 208 -15.16 -12.42 29.83
N LYS A 209 -16.07 -13.13 29.16
CA LYS A 209 -17.52 -12.97 29.37
C LYS A 209 -18.20 -14.32 29.59
N ARG A 210 -18.90 -14.40 30.71
CA ARG A 210 -19.76 -15.50 31.16
C ARG A 210 -21.13 -15.41 30.46
N GLY A 211 -21.74 -16.55 30.15
CA GLY A 211 -23.18 -16.65 29.84
C GLY A 211 -23.61 -17.95 29.15
N ARG A 212 -24.19 -18.88 29.92
CA ARG A 212 -25.00 -20.08 29.54
C ARG A 212 -26.09 -19.74 28.48
N HIS A 213 -26.67 -20.62 27.65
CA HIS A 213 -26.98 -22.06 27.78
C HIS A 213 -27.38 -22.70 26.41
N ASN A 214 -27.10 -24.00 26.27
CA ASN A 214 -27.79 -25.09 25.55
C ASN A 214 -28.23 -24.98 24.06
N ARG A 215 -27.63 -25.84 23.21
CA ARG A 215 -28.32 -27.01 22.59
C ARG A 215 -27.33 -27.98 21.92
N LYS A 216 -27.79 -29.22 21.76
CA LYS A 216 -27.09 -30.52 21.67
C LYS A 216 -26.46 -30.84 20.31
N ASP A 217 -25.39 -31.63 20.39
CA ASP A 217 -24.86 -32.68 19.52
C ASP A 217 -25.17 -32.68 18.02
N VAL A 218 -24.12 -32.48 17.21
CA VAL A 218 -23.79 -33.29 16.02
C VAL A 218 -22.25 -33.39 15.90
N SER A 219 -21.78 -34.60 15.64
CA SER A 219 -20.39 -35.08 15.52
C SER A 219 -19.47 -34.23 14.61
N PRO A 220 -18.18 -34.03 14.93
CA PRO A 220 -17.28 -33.24 14.08
C PRO A 220 -16.56 -34.09 13.03
N GLU A 221 -16.88 -33.86 11.75
CA GLU A 221 -15.94 -34.08 10.66
C GLU A 221 -14.75 -33.11 10.78
N LYS A 222 -13.56 -33.65 10.49
CA LYS A 222 -12.25 -33.04 10.64
C LYS A 222 -12.13 -31.75 9.82
N ARG A 223 -12.11 -30.60 10.50
CA ARG A 223 -11.48 -29.38 10.00
C ARG A 223 -9.96 -29.50 10.19
N GLN A 224 -9.24 -29.76 9.11
CA GLN A 224 -7.78 -29.62 9.07
C GLN A 224 -7.40 -28.16 9.36
N LYS A 225 -6.76 -27.93 10.51
CA LYS A 225 -5.91 -26.78 10.73
C LYS A 225 -4.51 -27.22 10.31
N ASN A 226 -3.94 -26.55 9.31
CA ASN A 226 -2.53 -26.67 8.98
C ASN A 226 -1.73 -25.93 10.06
N ASP A 227 -1.45 -26.59 11.18
CA ASP A 227 -0.31 -26.26 12.01
C ASP A 227 0.92 -26.86 11.32
N ILE A 228 1.80 -26.01 10.77
CA ILE A 228 3.09 -26.45 10.23
C ILE A 228 3.98 -26.76 11.43
N SER A 229 3.92 -27.99 11.92
CA SER A 229 4.98 -28.54 12.77
C SER A 229 6.21 -28.76 11.90
N VAL A 230 7.17 -27.84 11.94
CA VAL A 230 8.49 -28.06 11.31
C VAL A 230 9.11 -29.28 12.00
N SER A 231 9.40 -30.32 11.23
CA SER A 231 9.90 -31.60 11.75
C SER A 231 11.31 -31.41 12.31
N LYS A 232 11.69 -32.13 13.39
CA LYS A 232 13.08 -32.16 13.87
C LYS A 232 14.06 -32.62 12.76
N GLU A 233 13.57 -33.39 11.80
CA GLU A 233 14.33 -33.85 10.62
C GLU A 233 14.68 -32.71 9.65
N ASP A 234 13.89 -31.63 9.59
CA ASP A 234 14.16 -30.47 8.72
C ASP A 234 15.35 -29.65 9.26
N PHE A 235 15.47 -29.54 10.58
CA PHE A 235 16.59 -28.81 11.21
C PHE A 235 17.93 -29.54 11.02
N GLN A 236 17.92 -30.87 11.10
CA GLN A 236 19.13 -31.67 10.96
C GLN A 236 19.64 -31.64 9.52
N SER A 237 18.74 -31.74 8.55
CA SER A 237 19.06 -31.61 7.12
C SER A 237 19.59 -30.21 6.77
N ARG A 238 19.08 -29.17 7.45
CA ARG A 238 19.54 -27.80 7.27
C ARG A 238 20.92 -27.55 7.87
N LEU A 239 21.22 -28.12 9.04
CA LEU A 239 22.55 -28.04 9.65
C LEU A 239 23.62 -28.70 8.77
N GLU A 240 23.34 -29.91 8.26
CA GLU A 240 24.28 -30.64 7.39
C GLU A 240 24.57 -29.88 6.08
N TYR A 241 23.57 -29.17 5.54
CA TYR A 241 23.77 -28.28 4.40
C TYR A 241 24.66 -27.08 4.72
N ILE A 242 24.47 -26.45 5.89
CA ILE A 242 25.26 -25.29 6.32
C ILE A 242 26.72 -25.69 6.55
N GLU A 243 26.97 -26.80 7.24
CA GLU A 243 28.33 -27.33 7.46
C GLU A 243 29.04 -27.60 6.13
N LYS A 244 28.38 -28.28 5.20
CA LYS A 244 28.94 -28.55 3.87
C LYS A 244 29.21 -27.27 3.08
N ARG A 245 28.38 -26.23 3.22
CA ARG A 245 28.61 -24.95 2.54
C ARG A 245 29.77 -24.16 3.14
N MET A 246 30.00 -24.27 4.45
CA MET A 246 31.13 -23.61 5.12
C MET A 246 32.48 -24.25 4.76
N GLU A 247 32.48 -25.54 4.39
CA GLU A 247 33.68 -26.26 3.92
C GLU A 247 34.07 -25.93 2.47
N ASP A 248 33.19 -25.27 1.69
CA ASP A 248 33.47 -24.91 0.31
C ASP A 248 34.53 -23.79 0.22
N ALA A 249 35.66 -24.08 -0.45
CA ALA A 249 36.80 -23.15 -0.60
C ALA A 249 36.48 -21.83 -1.35
N ASN A 250 35.30 -21.71 -1.95
CA ASN A 250 34.83 -20.54 -2.72
C ASN A 250 33.78 -19.69 -1.98
N ILE A 251 33.70 -19.78 -0.65
CA ILE A 251 32.77 -18.98 0.15
C ILE A 251 33.31 -17.57 0.41
N SER A 252 32.45 -16.55 0.29
CA SER A 252 32.79 -15.18 0.67
C SER A 252 32.75 -15.00 2.19
N THR A 253 33.53 -14.06 2.74
CA THR A 253 33.54 -13.79 4.19
C THR A 253 32.18 -13.35 4.73
N GLU A 254 31.40 -12.61 3.93
CA GLU A 254 30.04 -12.19 4.31
C GLU A 254 29.05 -13.36 4.33
N GLU A 255 29.20 -14.32 3.41
CA GLU A 255 28.38 -15.53 3.36
C GLU A 255 28.73 -16.48 4.52
N PHE A 256 30.01 -16.57 4.88
CA PHE A 256 30.47 -17.35 6.03
C PHE A 256 29.88 -16.81 7.35
N ASP A 257 29.96 -15.49 7.59
CA ASP A 257 29.41 -14.85 8.81
C ASP A 257 27.88 -15.00 8.91
N ALA A 258 27.17 -15.03 7.77
CA ALA A 258 25.73 -15.24 7.74
C ALA A 258 25.36 -16.69 8.09
N LEU A 259 26.09 -17.66 7.53
CA LEU A 259 25.88 -19.09 7.81
C LEU A 259 26.24 -19.46 9.26
N GLU A 260 27.28 -18.85 9.84
CA GLU A 260 27.66 -19.06 11.24
C GLU A 260 26.56 -18.59 12.22
N LYS A 261 25.91 -17.46 11.91
CA LYS A 261 24.76 -16.95 12.67
C LYS A 261 23.52 -17.84 12.53
N GLU A 262 23.25 -18.33 11.33
CA GLU A 262 22.13 -19.25 11.07
C GLU A 262 22.33 -20.58 11.82
N MET A 263 23.54 -21.13 11.80
CA MET A 263 23.90 -22.35 12.53
C MET A 263 23.71 -22.18 14.05
N SER A 264 24.18 -21.07 14.61
CA SER A 264 24.03 -20.77 16.05
C SER A 264 22.56 -20.67 16.46
N TYR A 265 21.73 -20.02 15.62
CA TYR A 265 20.29 -19.92 15.87
C TYR A 265 19.59 -21.29 15.86
N ILE A 266 19.94 -22.18 14.94
CA ILE A 266 19.35 -23.52 14.87
C ILE A 266 19.74 -24.36 16.10
N ILE A 267 20.99 -24.27 16.55
CA ILE A 267 21.45 -24.97 17.76
C ILE A 267 20.72 -24.47 19.01
N GLU A 268 20.53 -23.15 19.15
CA GLU A 268 19.77 -22.56 20.26
C GLU A 268 18.30 -23.03 20.27
N GLN A 269 17.66 -23.12 19.10
CA GLN A 269 16.28 -23.61 18.96
C GLN A 269 16.16 -25.11 19.30
N GLN A 270 17.20 -25.92 19.04
CA GLN A 270 17.22 -27.33 19.45
C GLN A 270 17.46 -27.52 20.94
N SER A 271 18.24 -26.63 21.58
CA SER A 271 18.50 -26.68 23.02
C SER A 271 17.33 -26.22 23.90
N SER A 272 16.38 -25.48 23.33
CA SER A 272 15.23 -24.89 24.03
C SER A 272 13.97 -25.78 24.04
N ASN A 273 14.02 -26.97 23.44
CA ASN A 273 12.92 -27.94 23.30
C ASN A 273 13.26 -29.28 23.95
#